data_AF-Q0P083-F1
#
_entry.id   AF-Q0P083-F1
#
_cell.length_a   1.000
_cell.length_b   1.000
_cell.length_c   1.000
_cell.angle_alpha   90.00
_cell.angle_beta   90.00
_cell.angle_gamma   90.00
#
_symmetry.space_group_name_H-M   'P 1'
#
loop_
_entity.id
_entity.type
_entity.pdbx_description
1 polymer ?
#
loop_
_entity_poly.entity_id
_entity_poly.type
_entity_poly.pdbx_seq_one_letter_code
_entity_poly.pdbx_strand_id
1 'polypeptide(L)' 'KSVKNSPNPRNYYRCSTEGCPVKKRVERDKEDPSYVIT' A
#
# COMPACT_ATOMS: atom_id res chain seq x y z
N LYS A 1 -2.39 -0.26 7.83
CA LYS A 1 -1.94 -0.69 9.18
C LYS A 1 -0.55 -0.12 9.38
N SER A 2 -0.30 0.64 10.46
CA SER A 2 1.07 1.09 10.78
C SER A 2 1.92 -0.14 11.07
N VAL A 3 3.04 -0.29 10.36
CA VAL A 3 3.96 -1.41 10.58
C VAL A 3 4.97 -0.90 11.59
N LYS A 4 5.13 -1.64 12.70
CA LYS A 4 6.01 -1.31 13.84
C LYS A 4 7.49 -1.11 13.47
N ASN A 5 7.86 -1.28 12.19
CA ASN A 5 9.22 -1.23 11.68
C ASN A 5 9.33 -0.52 10.30
N SER A 6 8.32 0.26 9.90
CA SER A 6 8.42 1.12 8.71
C SER A 6 7.85 2.50 9.05
N PRO A 7 8.58 3.60 8.74
CA PRO A 7 8.08 4.96 8.93
C PRO A 7 6.92 5.29 7.98
N ASN A 8 6.72 4.46 6.94
CA ASN A 8 5.82 4.73 5.84
C ASN A 8 4.50 3.94 5.98
N PRO A 9 3.34 4.59 5.77
CA PRO A 9 2.06 3.92 5.80
C PRO A 9 1.94 2.89 4.66
N ARG A 10 1.56 1.65 5.02
CA ARG A 10 1.40 0.53 4.08
C ARG A 10 -0.07 0.18 3.86
N ASN A 11 -0.45 0.13 2.58
CA ASN A 11 -1.79 -0.25 2.12
C ASN A 11 -1.74 -1.53 1.26
N TYR A 12 -2.80 -2.32 1.36
CA TYR A 12 -2.98 -3.53 0.56
C TYR A 12 -4.21 -3.34 -0.30
N TYR A 13 -4.01 -3.42 -1.62
CA TYR A 13 -5.09 -3.32 -2.58
C TYR A 13 -5.37 -4.69 -3.18
N ARG A 14 -6.65 -5.00 -3.34
CA ARG A 14 -7.11 -6.16 -4.10
C ARG A 14 -7.54 -5.70 -5.48
N CYS A 15 -7.30 -6.55 -6.47
CA CYS A 15 -7.85 -6.40 -7.80
C CYS A 15 -9.38 -6.26 -7.72
N SER A 16 -9.95 -5.29 -8.43
CA SER A 16 -11.40 -5.05 -8.44
C SER A 16 -12.16 -6.02 -9.35
N THR A 17 -11.46 -6.68 -10.27
CA THR A 17 -12.05 -7.68 -11.17
C THR A 17 -12.49 -8.91 -10.40
N GLU A 18 -13.73 -9.37 -10.63
CA GLU A 18 -14.26 -10.60 -10.03
C GLU A 18 -13.36 -11.80 -10.34
N GLY A 19 -13.11 -12.64 -9.33
CA GLY A 19 -12.25 -13.83 -9.46
C GLY A 19 -10.74 -13.53 -9.54
N CYS A 20 -10.31 -12.27 -9.59
CA CYS A 20 -8.89 -11.92 -9.70
C CYS A 20 -8.16 -12.12 -8.36
N PRO A 21 -7.17 -13.02 -8.27
CA PRO A 21 -6.46 -13.30 -7.01
C PRO A 21 -5.37 -12.26 -6.69
N VAL A 22 -5.15 -11.28 -7.58
CA VAL A 22 -4.05 -10.32 -7.50
C VAL A 22 -4.22 -9.40 -6.30
N LYS A 23 -3.14 -9.29 -5.52
CA LYS A 23 -3.01 -8.39 -4.39
C LYS A 23 -1.73 -7.59 -4.57
N LYS A 24 -1.81 -6.27 -4.39
CA LYS A 24 -0.63 -5.40 -4.40
C LYS A 24 -0.44 -4.74 -3.05
N ARG A 25 0.82 -4.60 -2.67
CA ARG A 25 1.25 -3.80 -1.51
C ARG A 25 1.72 -2.46 -2.04
N VAL A 26 1.31 -1.39 -1.38
CA VAL A 26 1.69 -0.01 -1.72
C VAL A 26 2.20 0.68 -0.46
N GLU A 27 3.38 1.26 -0.53
CA GLU A 27 3.93 2.15 0.49
C GLU A 27 3.84 3.59 0.00
N ARG A 28 3.41 4.49 0.88
CA ARG A 28 3.37 5.93 0.61
C ARG A 28 4.39 6.64 1.47
N ASP A 29 4.88 7.76 0.97
CA ASP A 29 5.76 8.62 1.75
C ASP A 29 5.05 9.19 2.98
N LYS A 30 5.83 9.42 4.03
CA LYS A 30 5.32 9.95 5.30
C LYS A 30 5.08 11.46 5.24
N GLU A 31 5.94 12.17 4.51
CA GLU A 31 5.90 13.63 4.35
C GLU A 31 4.97 14.02 3.20
N ASP A 32 4.98 13.25 2.10
CA ASP A 32 4.06 13.43 0.98
C ASP A 32 3.17 12.19 0.76
N PRO A 33 1.93 12.17 1.29
CA PRO A 33 0.99 11.06 1.11
C PRO A 33 0.57 10.80 -0.34
N SER A 34 0.82 11.75 -1.26
CA SER A 34 0.57 11.57 -2.69
C SER A 34 1.68 10.77 -3.37
N TYR A 35 2.89 10.80 -2.81
CA TYR A 35 4.04 10.09 -3.34
C TYR A 35 4.00 8.61 -2.97
N VAL A 36 4.07 7.77 -4.00
CA VAL A 36 4.02 6.32 -3.88
C VAL A 36 5.43 5.76 -4.05
N ILE A 37 5.92 5.07 -3.02
CA ILE A 37 7.26 4.44 -2.98
C ILE A 37 7.21 3.00 -3.53
N THR A 38 5.98 2.48 -3.72
CA THR A 38 5.56 1.08 -4.00
C THR A 38 6.57 0.10 -4.60
#